data_AF-A0A7G2CEW1-F1
#
_entry.id   AF-A0A7G2CEW1-F1
#
_cell.length_a   1.000
_cell.length_b   1.000
_cell.length_c   1.000
_cell.angle_alpha   90.00
_cell.angle_beta   90.00
_cell.angle_gamma   90.00
#
_symmetry.space_group_name_H-M   'P 1'
#
loop_
_entity.id
_entity.type
_entity.pdbx_description
1 polymer ?
#
loop_
_entity_poly.entity_id
_entity_poly.type
_entity_poly.pdbx_seq_one_letter_code
_entity_poly.pdbx_strand_id
1 'polypeptide(L)'
;MAQSFEAWYASLGIVTKACIAMVLGTALGITVGYVNVYSLLLNSSAITSFQVWRFFTAAFFFGGFSFQWLMTVFSFISFLRYNEESSFKGKPADFALAIVFVILVIGLLGIYMGLPVTSSSLFLAVVWMYCKRNPTTNLGMFGFDFKASLFPWVLVAVNVLLVGSDILSNLLGIVAGHLYVFLKDVLPETHNLRLLETPLWLQRYFVAYGGQVNTPFGAAGNFNRNQPPPPSQRFFTGKGQKLGS
;
A
#
# COMPACT_ATOMS: atom_id res chain seq x y z
N MET A 1 19.51 24.37 0.85
CA MET A 1 18.83 24.35 2.16
C MET A 1 18.63 22.90 2.55
N ALA A 2 19.27 22.44 3.63
CA ALA A 2 19.05 21.07 4.11
C ALA A 2 17.56 20.92 4.42
N GLN A 3 16.88 19.99 3.74
CA GLN A 3 15.52 19.64 4.13
C GLN A 3 15.60 19.12 5.56
N SER A 4 14.93 19.78 6.49
CA SER A 4 14.81 19.27 7.86
C SER A 4 14.12 17.90 7.82
N PHE A 5 14.49 17.01 8.74
CA PHE A 5 13.83 15.71 8.88
C PHE A 5 12.31 15.87 8.99
N GLU A 6 11.86 16.94 9.65
CA GLU A 6 10.46 17.32 9.76
C GLU A 6 9.81 17.59 8.40
N ALA A 7 10.49 18.33 7.50
CA ALA A 7 9.98 18.58 6.16
C ALA A 7 9.92 17.30 5.32
N TRP A 8 10.93 16.44 5.44
CA TRP A 8 10.92 15.12 4.81
C TRP A 8 9.77 14.25 5.33
N TYR A 9 9.63 14.12 6.64
CA TYR A 9 8.55 13.34 7.26
C TYR A 9 7.18 13.92 6.92
N ALA A 10 7.01 15.24 6.93
CA ALA A 10 5.77 15.91 6.56
C ALA A 10 5.36 15.59 5.11
N SER A 11 6.33 15.50 4.19
CA SER A 11 6.10 15.17 2.78
C SER A 11 5.59 13.74 2.53
N LEU A 12 5.81 12.82 3.47
CA LEU A 12 5.34 11.44 3.34
C LEU A 12 3.82 11.38 3.46
N GLY A 13 3.20 10.51 2.66
CA GLY A 13 1.79 10.25 2.80
C GLY A 13 1.46 9.42 4.04
N ILE A 14 0.17 9.40 4.38
CA ILE A 14 -0.34 8.89 5.65
C ILE A 14 -0.07 7.39 5.83
N VAL A 15 -0.14 6.61 4.74
CA VAL A 15 0.06 5.16 4.79
C VAL A 15 1.54 4.86 5.02
N THR A 16 2.43 5.57 4.33
CA THR A 16 3.88 5.43 4.53
C THR A 16 4.26 5.78 5.98
N LYS A 17 3.70 6.86 6.55
CA LYS A 17 3.89 7.21 7.98
C LYS A 17 3.43 6.11 8.93
N ALA A 18 2.27 5.50 8.67
CA ALA A 18 1.76 4.39 9.47
C ALA A 18 2.68 3.16 9.39
N CYS A 19 3.16 2.81 8.19
CA CYS A 19 4.13 1.73 8.02
C CYS A 19 5.44 1.99 8.76
N ILE A 20 5.97 3.21 8.71
CA ILE A 20 7.17 3.61 9.48
C ILE A 20 6.93 3.38 10.98
N ALA A 21 5.79 3.83 11.50
CA ALA A 21 5.44 3.66 12.92
C ALA A 21 5.36 2.17 13.31
N MET A 22 4.81 1.31 12.44
CA MET A 22 4.74 -0.14 12.68
C MET A 22 6.12 -0.82 12.68
N VAL A 23 7.00 -0.46 11.74
CA VAL A 23 8.36 -1.01 11.66
C VAL A 23 9.19 -0.57 12.88
N LEU A 24 9.12 0.70 13.25
CA LEU A 24 9.80 1.21 14.44
C LEU A 24 9.23 0.61 15.73
N GLY A 25 7.90 0.51 15.82
CA GLY A 25 7.23 -0.06 16.99
C GLY A 25 7.59 -1.53 17.22
N THR A 26 7.64 -2.33 16.17
CA THR A 26 8.05 -3.74 16.26
C THR A 26 9.54 -3.89 16.61
N ALA A 27 10.42 -3.07 16.02
CA ALA A 27 11.85 -3.07 16.35
C ALA A 27 12.10 -2.67 17.81
N LEU A 28 11.48 -1.57 18.27
CA LEU A 28 11.58 -1.09 19.65
C LEU A 28 11.02 -2.08 20.67
N GLY A 29 9.87 -2.69 20.36
CA GLY A 29 9.22 -3.67 21.23
C GLY A 29 10.10 -4.88 21.54
N ILE A 30 10.93 -5.30 20.59
CA ILE A 30 11.90 -6.39 20.78
C ILE A 30 13.11 -5.90 21.55
N THR A 31 13.64 -4.72 21.24
CA THR A 31 14.86 -4.22 21.90
C THR A 31 14.66 -3.85 23.36
N VAL A 32 13.44 -3.45 23.72
CA VAL A 32 13.05 -3.24 25.12
C VAL A 32 12.83 -4.57 25.85
N GLY A 33 12.75 -5.70 25.12
CA GLY A 33 12.49 -7.02 25.69
C GLY A 33 11.05 -7.22 26.17
N TYR A 34 10.15 -6.29 25.86
CA TYR A 34 8.74 -6.33 26.28
C TYR A 34 7.95 -7.39 25.49
N VAL A 35 8.33 -7.64 24.24
CA VAL A 35 7.65 -8.58 23.35
C VAL A 35 8.60 -9.71 22.96
N ASN A 36 8.20 -10.96 23.25
CA ASN A 36 8.94 -12.13 22.83
C ASN A 36 8.82 -12.31 21.31
N VAL A 37 9.94 -12.53 20.61
CA VAL A 37 10.01 -12.75 19.16
C VAL A 37 9.02 -13.84 18.71
N TYR A 38 8.84 -14.92 19.47
CA TYR A 38 7.88 -15.99 19.17
C TYR A 38 6.40 -15.54 19.13
N SER A 39 6.06 -14.44 19.79
CA SER A 39 4.71 -13.86 19.73
C SER A 39 4.46 -13.03 18.47
N LEU A 40 5.53 -12.56 17.83
CA LEU A 40 5.49 -11.76 16.60
C LEU A 40 5.52 -12.63 15.33
N LEU A 41 6.13 -13.82 15.43
CA LEU A 41 6.21 -14.77 14.34
C LEU A 41 4.85 -15.33 13.95
N LEU A 42 4.73 -15.60 12.65
CA LEU A 42 3.61 -16.30 12.06
C LEU A 42 3.59 -17.74 12.58
N ASN A 43 2.46 -18.18 13.12
CA ASN A 43 2.25 -19.54 13.59
C ASN A 43 0.87 -20.02 13.11
N SER A 44 0.67 -21.33 12.96
CA SER A 44 -0.64 -21.93 12.63
C SER A 44 -1.72 -21.55 13.64
N SER A 45 -1.32 -21.21 14.87
CA SER A 45 -2.18 -20.61 15.90
C SER A 45 -2.85 -19.30 15.50
N ALA A 46 -2.35 -18.60 14.47
CA ALA A 46 -2.97 -17.37 13.97
C ALA A 46 -4.36 -17.64 13.35
N ILE A 47 -4.53 -18.79 12.68
CA ILE A 47 -5.80 -19.19 12.07
C ILE A 47 -6.70 -19.88 13.10
N THR A 48 -6.15 -20.78 13.91
CA THR A 48 -6.96 -21.55 14.87
C THR A 48 -7.43 -20.74 16.07
N SER A 49 -6.69 -19.70 16.48
CA SER A 49 -7.02 -18.84 17.62
C SER A 49 -7.39 -17.40 17.23
N PHE A 50 -7.70 -17.13 15.96
CA PHE A 50 -8.10 -15.81 15.43
C PHE A 50 -7.14 -14.64 15.82
N GLN A 51 -5.84 -14.91 15.87
CA GLN A 51 -4.83 -13.89 16.25
C GLN A 51 -4.41 -13.04 15.05
N VAL A 52 -5.34 -12.24 14.52
CA VAL A 52 -5.16 -11.48 13.25
C VAL A 52 -3.99 -10.49 13.32
N TRP A 53 -3.66 -9.99 14.52
CA TRP A 53 -2.52 -9.08 14.70
C TRP A 53 -1.18 -9.70 14.27
N ARG A 54 -1.05 -11.04 14.31
CA ARG A 54 0.19 -11.74 13.91
C ARG A 54 0.54 -11.56 12.45
N PHE A 55 -0.45 -11.43 11.57
CA PHE A 55 -0.20 -11.16 10.15
C PHE A 55 0.51 -9.82 9.95
N PHE A 56 0.06 -8.80 10.68
CA PHE A 56 0.65 -7.47 10.63
C PHE A 56 2.02 -7.45 11.30
N THR A 57 2.16 -8.02 12.48
CA THR A 57 3.45 -8.01 13.19
C THR A 57 4.52 -8.80 12.45
N ALA A 58 4.19 -9.97 11.89
CA ALA A 58 5.14 -10.79 11.13
C ALA A 58 5.59 -10.10 9.83
N ALA A 59 4.71 -9.34 9.19
CA ALA A 59 5.01 -8.63 7.96
C ALA A 59 5.85 -7.36 8.20
N PHE A 60 5.64 -6.63 9.30
CA PHE A 60 6.45 -5.45 9.64
C PHE A 60 7.71 -5.76 10.45
N PHE A 61 7.93 -7.02 10.84
CA PHE A 61 9.11 -7.45 11.59
C PHE A 61 10.31 -7.67 10.66
N PHE A 62 11.18 -6.65 10.53
CA PHE A 62 12.41 -6.71 9.72
C PHE A 62 13.64 -7.24 10.47
N GLY A 63 13.50 -7.69 11.73
CA GLY A 63 14.62 -8.10 12.57
C GLY A 63 15.05 -7.04 13.59
N GLY A 64 16.21 -7.25 14.20
CA GLY A 64 16.79 -6.34 15.20
C GLY A 64 17.59 -5.18 14.59
N PHE A 65 17.89 -4.17 15.40
CA PHE A 65 18.71 -3.02 14.98
C PHE A 65 20.09 -3.47 14.53
N SER A 66 20.37 -3.26 13.25
CA SER A 66 21.67 -3.48 12.61
C SER A 66 21.81 -2.53 11.43
N PHE A 67 23.02 -2.35 10.92
CA PHE A 67 23.22 -1.56 9.69
C PHE A 67 22.42 -2.14 8.51
N GLN A 68 22.38 -3.47 8.39
CA GLN A 68 21.59 -4.17 7.37
C GLN A 68 20.09 -3.89 7.49
N TRP A 69 19.56 -3.88 8.71
CA TRP A 69 18.17 -3.54 8.99
C TRP A 69 17.86 -2.09 8.56
N LEU A 70 18.73 -1.13 8.89
CA LEU A 70 18.56 0.27 8.50
C LEU A 70 18.46 0.43 6.98
N MET A 71 19.36 -0.21 6.23
CA MET A 71 19.36 -0.15 4.77
C MET A 71 18.08 -0.78 4.19
N THR A 72 17.65 -1.91 4.73
CA THR A 72 16.44 -2.62 4.28
C THR A 72 15.18 -1.78 4.54
N VAL A 73 15.05 -1.22 5.75
CA VAL A 73 13.91 -0.37 6.13
C VAL A 73 13.90 0.93 5.33
N PHE A 74 15.07 1.55 5.12
CA PHE A 74 15.18 2.73 4.27
C PHE A 74 14.72 2.47 2.83
N SER A 75 15.17 1.36 2.23
CA SER A 75 14.71 0.94 0.90
C SER A 75 13.20 0.68 0.90
N PHE A 76 12.68 -0.06 1.89
CA PHE A 76 11.24 -0.32 2.00
C PHE A 76 10.40 0.96 2.05
N ILE A 77 10.78 1.92 2.91
CA ILE A 77 10.10 3.22 3.02
C ILE A 77 10.18 4.00 1.70
N SER A 78 11.33 3.95 1.02
CA SER A 78 11.51 4.61 -0.27
C SER A 78 10.54 4.06 -1.32
N PHE A 79 10.37 2.73 -1.37
CA PHE A 79 9.41 2.10 -2.29
C PHE A 79 7.95 2.32 -1.88
N LEU A 80 7.61 2.39 -0.59
CA LEU A 80 6.27 2.80 -0.15
C LEU A 80 5.94 4.20 -0.66
N ARG A 81 6.87 5.15 -0.47
CA ARG A 81 6.75 6.52 -0.97
C ARG A 81 6.61 6.56 -2.49
N TYR A 82 7.43 5.81 -3.23
CA TYR A 82 7.33 5.76 -4.68
C TYR A 82 5.97 5.23 -5.17
N ASN A 83 5.41 4.22 -4.51
CA ASN A 83 4.05 3.75 -4.80
C ASN A 83 3.00 4.83 -4.51
N GLU A 84 3.12 5.53 -3.40
CA GLU A 84 2.17 6.57 -2.98
C GLU A 84 2.19 7.80 -3.90
N GLU A 85 3.36 8.22 -4.36
CA GLU A 85 3.54 9.36 -5.27
C GLU A 85 3.20 9.04 -6.74
N SER A 86 3.54 7.84 -7.22
CA SER A 86 3.33 7.45 -8.63
C SER A 86 1.95 6.83 -8.86
N SER A 87 1.63 5.77 -8.10
CA SER A 87 0.54 4.85 -8.42
C SER A 87 -0.74 5.17 -7.66
N PHE A 88 -0.62 5.74 -6.46
CA PHE A 88 -1.75 5.99 -5.57
C PHE A 88 -1.92 7.48 -5.22
N LYS A 89 -1.47 8.37 -6.12
CA LYS A 89 -1.54 9.82 -5.91
C LYS A 89 -2.98 10.27 -5.63
N GLY A 90 -3.21 10.84 -4.46
CA GLY A 90 -4.52 11.31 -4.00
C GLY A 90 -5.49 10.19 -3.57
N LYS A 91 -5.05 8.92 -3.56
CA LYS A 91 -5.88 7.74 -3.25
C LYS A 91 -5.27 6.89 -2.11
N PRO A 92 -5.02 7.47 -0.92
CA PRO A 92 -4.38 6.76 0.20
C PRO A 92 -5.19 5.55 0.70
N ALA A 93 -6.53 5.59 0.57
CA ALA A 93 -7.39 4.46 0.93
C ALA A 93 -7.13 3.22 0.06
N ASP A 94 -6.91 3.42 -1.24
CA ASP A 94 -6.62 2.34 -2.20
C ASP A 94 -5.24 1.73 -1.90
N PHE A 95 -4.27 2.56 -1.48
CA PHE A 95 -2.95 2.09 -1.10
C PHE A 95 -2.96 1.32 0.23
N ALA A 96 -3.68 1.82 1.24
CA ALA A 96 -3.85 1.10 2.51
C ALA A 96 -4.50 -0.27 2.29
N LEU A 97 -5.53 -0.35 1.43
CA LEU A 97 -6.15 -1.61 1.03
C LEU A 97 -5.14 -2.53 0.33
N ALA A 98 -4.29 -2.00 -0.55
CA ALA A 98 -3.24 -2.77 -1.22
C ALA A 98 -2.29 -3.43 -0.22
N ILE A 99 -1.79 -2.65 0.76
CA ILE A 99 -0.89 -3.16 1.79
C ILE A 99 -1.57 -4.22 2.65
N VAL A 100 -2.81 -3.97 3.09
CA VAL A 100 -3.58 -4.95 3.87
C VAL A 100 -3.81 -6.24 3.07
N PHE A 101 -4.20 -6.13 1.80
CA PHE A 101 -4.41 -7.29 0.92
C PHE A 101 -3.12 -8.10 0.77
N VAL A 102 -1.99 -7.44 0.50
CA VAL A 102 -0.69 -8.11 0.38
C VAL A 102 -0.32 -8.82 1.69
N ILE A 103 -0.50 -8.17 2.85
CA ILE A 103 -0.24 -8.76 4.18
C ILE A 103 -1.10 -10.00 4.41
N LEU A 104 -2.37 -9.97 4.03
CA LEU A 104 -3.27 -11.12 4.18
C LEU A 104 -2.85 -12.28 3.27
N VAL A 105 -2.51 -12.00 2.00
CA VAL A 105 -2.08 -13.03 1.04
C VAL A 105 -0.77 -13.69 1.48
N ILE A 106 0.27 -12.90 1.79
CA ILE A 106 1.54 -13.45 2.27
C ILE A 106 1.38 -14.15 3.63
N GLY A 107 0.44 -13.68 4.46
CA GLY A 107 0.10 -14.30 5.73
C GLY A 107 -0.51 -15.69 5.57
N LEU A 108 -1.56 -15.80 4.75
CA LEU A 108 -2.24 -17.08 4.51
C LEU A 108 -1.32 -18.10 3.84
N LEU A 109 -0.60 -17.67 2.79
CA LEU A 109 0.35 -18.52 2.09
C LEU A 109 1.59 -18.81 2.94
N GLY A 110 2.03 -17.87 3.78
CA GLY A 110 3.12 -18.05 4.73
C GLY A 110 2.81 -19.14 5.75
N ILE A 111 1.59 -19.19 6.30
CA ILE A 111 1.18 -20.29 7.20
C ILE A 111 1.15 -21.62 6.46
N TYR A 112 0.61 -21.64 5.23
CA TYR A 112 0.56 -22.86 4.42
C TYR A 112 1.97 -23.40 4.09
N MET A 113 2.93 -22.52 3.84
CA MET A 113 4.32 -22.87 3.54
C MET A 113 5.20 -23.04 4.79
N GLY A 114 4.69 -22.75 5.99
CA GLY A 114 5.45 -22.81 7.23
C GLY A 114 6.53 -21.72 7.37
N LEU A 115 6.35 -20.56 6.74
CA LEU A 115 7.27 -19.43 6.78
C LEU A 115 6.93 -18.49 7.96
N PRO A 116 7.74 -18.46 9.04
CA PRO A 116 7.41 -17.70 10.25
C PRO A 116 7.63 -16.18 10.10
N VAL A 117 8.47 -15.76 9.14
CA VAL A 117 8.81 -14.35 8.87
C VAL A 117 8.39 -14.00 7.45
N THR A 118 7.59 -12.96 7.29
CA THR A 118 7.01 -12.54 5.99
C THR A 118 7.41 -11.12 5.58
N SER A 119 8.36 -10.50 6.27
CA SER A 119 8.80 -9.12 6.01
C SER A 119 9.56 -8.96 4.71
N SER A 120 10.41 -9.92 4.36
CA SER A 120 11.06 -10.01 3.03
C SER A 120 10.00 -10.09 1.92
N SER A 121 8.95 -10.89 2.12
CA SER A 121 7.82 -11.01 1.19
C SER A 121 7.07 -9.68 1.04
N LEU A 122 6.77 -8.99 2.15
CA LEU A 122 6.10 -7.69 2.10
C LEU A 122 6.95 -6.65 1.36
N PHE A 123 8.23 -6.56 1.67
CA PHE A 123 9.14 -5.62 1.01
C PHE A 123 9.17 -5.87 -0.49
N LEU A 124 9.38 -7.12 -0.90
CA LEU A 124 9.47 -7.44 -2.31
C LEU A 124 8.14 -7.26 -3.06
N ALA A 125 7.00 -7.50 -2.40
CA ALA A 125 5.68 -7.21 -2.96
C ALA A 125 5.50 -5.71 -3.26
N VAL A 126 5.92 -4.83 -2.34
CA VAL A 126 5.86 -3.37 -2.52
C VAL A 126 6.77 -2.90 -3.66
N VAL A 127 7.98 -3.45 -3.73
CA VAL A 127 8.93 -3.20 -4.84
C VAL A 127 8.33 -3.67 -6.16
N TRP A 128 7.75 -4.86 -6.19
CA TRP A 128 7.13 -5.43 -7.39
C TRP A 128 5.97 -4.58 -7.92
N MET A 129 5.06 -4.15 -7.03
CA MET A 129 3.94 -3.28 -7.40
C MET A 129 4.42 -1.99 -8.08
N TYR A 130 5.44 -1.35 -7.53
CA TYR A 130 6.02 -0.14 -8.13
C TYR A 130 6.67 -0.43 -9.48
N CYS A 131 7.55 -1.44 -9.52
CA CYS A 131 8.34 -1.76 -10.71
C CYS A 131 7.45 -2.15 -11.89
N LYS A 132 6.33 -2.83 -11.62
CA LYS A 132 5.44 -3.27 -12.68
C LYS A 132 4.60 -2.16 -13.28
N ARG A 133 4.29 -1.13 -12.48
CA ARG A 133 3.59 0.09 -12.92
C ARG A 133 4.51 1.11 -13.58
N ASN A 134 5.80 1.10 -13.25
CA ASN A 134 6.80 2.02 -13.80
C ASN A 134 7.99 1.27 -14.44
N PRO A 135 7.78 0.46 -15.51
CA PRO A 135 8.80 -0.44 -16.04
C PRO A 135 9.98 0.26 -16.74
N THR A 136 9.79 1.51 -17.19
CA THR A 136 10.79 2.32 -17.91
C THR A 136 11.71 3.12 -16.98
N THR A 137 11.39 3.20 -15.69
CA THR A 137 12.19 3.93 -14.72
C THR A 137 13.49 3.19 -14.41
N ASN A 138 14.59 3.94 -14.32
CA ASN A 138 15.86 3.41 -13.82
C ASN A 138 15.91 3.60 -12.30
N LEU A 139 16.26 2.53 -11.60
CA LEU A 139 16.39 2.46 -10.14
C LEU A 139 17.83 2.16 -9.78
N GLY A 140 18.43 3.04 -9.00
CA GLY A 140 19.78 2.87 -8.47
C GLY A 140 19.80 1.98 -7.23
N MET A 141 20.74 1.05 -7.17
CA MET A 141 21.04 0.26 -5.97
C MET A 141 22.56 0.02 -5.87
N PHE A 142 23.14 0.33 -4.71
CA PHE A 142 24.59 0.21 -4.46
C PHE A 142 25.50 0.87 -5.52
N GLY A 143 25.05 1.99 -6.12
CA GLY A 143 25.79 2.71 -7.15
C GLY A 143 25.62 2.18 -8.58
N PHE A 144 24.81 1.13 -8.77
CA PHE A 144 24.46 0.61 -10.09
C PHE A 144 23.01 0.95 -10.43
N ASP A 145 22.76 1.34 -11.68
CA ASP A 145 21.42 1.61 -12.18
C ASP A 145 20.84 0.39 -12.90
N PHE A 146 19.65 -0.02 -12.49
CA PHE A 146 18.90 -1.12 -13.09
C PHE A 146 17.56 -0.63 -13.60
N LYS A 147 17.08 -1.24 -14.70
CA LYS A 147 15.70 -1.03 -15.15
C LYS A 147 14.74 -1.60 -14.11
N ALA A 148 13.66 -0.87 -13.82
CA ALA A 148 12.63 -1.30 -12.88
C ALA A 148 12.08 -2.70 -13.17
N SER A 149 11.95 -3.09 -14.44
CA SER A 149 11.49 -4.46 -14.79
C SER A 149 12.40 -5.58 -14.30
N LEU A 150 13.71 -5.34 -14.13
CA LEU A 150 14.68 -6.33 -13.65
C LEU A 150 14.96 -6.19 -12.15
N PHE A 151 14.67 -5.01 -11.58
CA PHE A 151 15.00 -4.66 -10.21
C PHE A 151 14.49 -5.66 -9.16
N PRO A 152 13.25 -6.17 -9.20
CA PRO A 152 12.80 -7.17 -8.22
C PRO A 152 13.65 -8.44 -8.23
N TRP A 153 14.09 -8.91 -9.39
CA TRP A 153 14.92 -10.12 -9.51
C TRP A 153 16.33 -9.90 -8.98
N VAL A 154 16.91 -8.74 -9.27
CA VAL A 154 18.21 -8.32 -8.70
C VAL A 154 18.09 -8.24 -7.18
N LEU A 155 16.99 -7.67 -6.67
CA LEU A 155 16.73 -7.57 -5.24
C LEU A 155 16.58 -8.94 -4.57
N VAL A 156 15.95 -9.92 -5.23
CA VAL A 156 15.94 -11.33 -4.75
C VAL A 156 17.36 -11.86 -4.63
N ALA A 157 18.17 -11.72 -5.67
CA ALA A 157 19.55 -12.20 -5.65
C ALA A 157 20.36 -11.57 -4.51
N VAL A 158 20.22 -10.26 -4.31
CA VAL A 158 20.87 -9.54 -3.21
C VAL A 158 20.36 -10.00 -1.84
N ASN A 159 19.05 -10.17 -1.66
CA ASN A 159 18.47 -10.63 -0.40
C ASN A 159 18.89 -12.06 -0.04
N VAL A 160 19.07 -12.93 -1.04
CA VAL A 160 19.55 -14.30 -0.79
C VAL A 160 21.06 -14.30 -0.50
N LEU A 161 21.86 -13.56 -1.29
CA LEU A 161 23.32 -13.59 -1.19
C LEU A 161 23.89 -12.77 -0.04
N LEU A 162 23.35 -11.58 0.24
CA LEU A 162 23.89 -10.67 1.26
C LEU A 162 23.16 -10.78 2.59
N VAL A 163 21.84 -10.97 2.57
CA VAL A 163 21.00 -10.99 3.79
C VAL A 163 20.81 -12.41 4.31
N GLY A 164 20.99 -13.42 3.45
CA GLY A 164 20.73 -14.83 3.81
C GLY A 164 19.24 -15.14 3.97
N SER A 165 18.36 -14.40 3.28
CA SER A 165 16.92 -14.65 3.33
C SER A 165 16.50 -15.86 2.49
N ASP A 166 15.43 -16.53 2.91
CA ASP A 166 14.88 -17.67 2.18
C ASP A 166 14.34 -17.23 0.82
N ILE A 167 14.75 -17.92 -0.25
CA ILE A 167 14.28 -17.66 -1.61
C ILE A 167 12.75 -17.80 -1.73
N LEU A 168 12.15 -18.74 -1.00
CA LEU A 168 10.71 -18.96 -0.98
C LEU A 168 9.95 -17.75 -0.43
N SER A 169 10.46 -17.14 0.65
CA SER A 169 9.87 -15.92 1.22
C SER A 169 9.88 -14.77 0.22
N ASN A 170 10.96 -14.64 -0.55
CA ASN A 170 11.06 -13.64 -1.60
C ASN A 170 10.07 -13.94 -2.72
N LEU A 171 10.08 -15.15 -3.29
CA LEU A 171 9.14 -15.52 -4.36
C LEU A 171 7.67 -15.34 -3.96
N LEU A 172 7.33 -15.64 -2.70
CA LEU A 172 6.00 -15.40 -2.15
C LEU A 172 5.60 -13.91 -2.25
N GLY A 173 6.54 -12.99 -1.99
CA GLY A 173 6.33 -11.56 -2.15
C GLY A 173 6.02 -11.16 -3.60
N ILE A 174 6.76 -11.71 -4.57
CA ILE A 174 6.49 -11.48 -6.00
C ILE A 174 5.10 -11.98 -6.38
N VAL A 175 4.73 -13.19 -5.94
CA VAL A 175 3.42 -13.78 -6.23
C VAL A 175 2.31 -12.93 -5.63
N ALA A 176 2.41 -12.50 -4.37
CA ALA A 176 1.41 -11.66 -3.72
C ALA A 176 1.27 -10.28 -4.39
N GLY A 177 2.41 -9.65 -4.74
CA GLY A 177 2.41 -8.38 -5.49
C GLY A 177 1.82 -8.53 -6.89
N HIS A 178 2.14 -9.62 -7.59
CA HIS A 178 1.58 -9.90 -8.92
C HIS A 178 0.08 -10.19 -8.84
N LEU A 179 -0.38 -10.93 -7.83
CA LEU A 179 -1.79 -11.19 -7.59
C LEU A 179 -2.55 -9.87 -7.39
N TYR A 180 -2.04 -8.95 -6.58
CA TYR A 180 -2.66 -7.64 -6.40
C TYR A 180 -2.75 -6.84 -7.71
N VAL A 181 -1.64 -6.74 -8.46
CA VAL A 181 -1.60 -6.04 -9.76
C VAL A 181 -2.56 -6.70 -10.76
N PHE A 182 -2.62 -8.04 -10.81
CA PHE A 182 -3.53 -8.77 -11.68
C PHE A 182 -5.00 -8.47 -11.34
N LEU A 183 -5.39 -8.56 -10.07
CA LEU A 183 -6.78 -8.29 -9.66
C LEU A 183 -7.18 -6.83 -9.86
N LYS A 184 -6.24 -5.88 -9.71
CA LYS A 184 -6.55 -4.45 -9.75
C LYS A 184 -6.42 -3.83 -11.13
N ASP A 185 -5.43 -4.26 -11.91
CA ASP A 185 -5.07 -3.63 -13.18
C ASP A 185 -5.55 -4.49 -14.37
N VAL A 186 -5.39 -5.82 -14.32
CA VAL A 186 -5.72 -6.72 -15.46
C VAL A 186 -7.19 -7.18 -15.47
N LEU A 187 -7.75 -7.50 -14.31
CA LEU A 187 -9.11 -8.03 -14.21
C LEU A 187 -10.20 -7.04 -14.66
N PRO A 188 -10.11 -5.73 -14.35
CA PRO A 188 -11.08 -4.76 -14.85
C PRO A 188 -11.00 -4.57 -16.37
N GLU A 189 -9.80 -4.66 -16.95
CA GLU A 189 -9.61 -4.49 -18.40
C GLU A 189 -10.13 -5.68 -19.21
N THR A 190 -10.00 -6.90 -18.67
CA THR A 190 -10.36 -8.14 -19.38
C THR A 190 -11.80 -8.58 -19.17
N HIS A 191 -12.31 -8.45 -17.94
CA HIS A 191 -13.62 -8.99 -17.55
C HIS A 191 -14.59 -7.93 -17.02
N ASN A 192 -14.21 -6.64 -16.97
CA ASN A 192 -14.99 -5.56 -16.34
C ASN A 192 -15.37 -5.83 -14.86
N LEU A 193 -14.71 -6.80 -14.21
CA LEU A 193 -14.95 -7.15 -12.81
C LEU A 193 -14.01 -6.36 -11.90
N ARG A 194 -14.58 -5.57 -10.99
CA ARG A 194 -13.83 -4.80 -9.97
C ARG A 194 -13.94 -5.50 -8.61
N LEU A 195 -13.14 -6.55 -8.41
CA LEU A 195 -13.15 -7.32 -7.15
C LEU A 195 -12.55 -6.54 -5.96
N LEU A 196 -11.52 -5.73 -6.18
CA LEU A 196 -10.91 -4.89 -5.15
C LEU A 196 -11.41 -3.43 -5.27
N GLU A 197 -12.66 -3.20 -4.89
CA GLU A 197 -13.15 -1.86 -4.61
C GLU A 197 -12.91 -1.49 -3.15
N THR A 198 -12.32 -0.32 -2.96
CA THR A 198 -12.01 0.21 -1.63
C THR A 198 -13.32 0.53 -0.93
N PRO A 199 -13.61 -0.07 0.24
CA PRO A 199 -14.91 0.08 0.86
C PRO A 199 -15.12 1.54 1.31
N LEU A 200 -16.37 2.01 1.21
CA LEU A 200 -16.73 3.41 1.45
C LEU A 200 -16.33 3.93 2.83
N TRP A 201 -16.34 3.07 3.86
CA TRP A 201 -15.91 3.47 5.21
C TRP A 201 -14.42 3.82 5.25
N LEU A 202 -13.58 3.08 4.52
CA LEU A 202 -12.15 3.32 4.45
C LEU A 202 -11.85 4.59 3.65
N GLN A 203 -12.56 4.78 2.53
CA GLN A 203 -12.47 6.03 1.77
C GLN A 203 -12.84 7.24 2.64
N ARG A 204 -13.95 7.17 3.38
CA ARG A 204 -14.40 8.24 4.29
C ARG A 204 -13.38 8.56 5.38
N TYR A 205 -12.72 7.54 5.95
CA TYR A 205 -11.67 7.76 6.93
C TYR A 205 -10.51 8.58 6.37
N PHE A 206 -10.06 8.26 5.15
CA PHE A 206 -8.93 8.95 4.53
C PHE A 206 -9.26 10.29 3.87
N VAL A 207 -10.55 10.60 3.61
CA VAL A 207 -10.98 11.93 3.15
C VAL A 207 -10.62 13.02 4.15
N ALA A 208 -10.71 12.72 5.45
CA ALA A 208 -10.32 13.65 6.52
C ALA A 208 -8.81 14.00 6.49
N TYR A 209 -8.00 13.21 5.78
CA TYR A 209 -6.55 13.37 5.65
C TYR A 209 -6.10 13.71 4.22
N GLY A 210 -7.00 14.27 3.40
CA GLY A 210 -6.69 14.73 2.04
C GLY A 210 -6.82 13.67 0.95
N GLY A 211 -7.42 12.51 1.24
CA GLY A 211 -7.74 11.49 0.25
C GLY A 211 -8.97 11.84 -0.60
N GLN A 212 -8.97 11.41 -1.86
CA GLN A 212 -10.12 11.53 -2.77
C GLN A 212 -11.03 10.30 -2.66
N VAL A 213 -12.35 10.52 -2.68
CA VAL A 213 -13.35 9.44 -2.76
C VAL A 213 -13.49 9.01 -4.21
N ASN A 214 -13.04 7.81 -4.55
CA ASN A 214 -13.37 7.19 -5.83
C ASN A 214 -14.70 6.44 -5.66
N THR A 215 -15.82 7.10 -5.95
CA THR A 215 -17.11 6.41 -6.09
C THR A 215 -17.24 5.86 -7.52
N PRO A 216 -17.44 4.55 -7.73
CA PRO A 216 -17.70 3.98 -9.05
C PRO A 216 -19.14 4.23 -9.53
N PHE A 217 -20.05 4.48 -8.59
CA PHE A 217 -21.44 4.80 -8.86
C PHE A 217 -21.57 6.31 -9.03
N GLY A 218 -22.12 6.78 -10.15
CA GLY A 218 -22.41 8.19 -10.45
C GLY A 218 -23.45 8.84 -9.54
N ALA A 219 -23.28 8.72 -8.22
CA ALA A 219 -24.16 9.22 -7.18
C ALA A 219 -23.34 9.61 -5.94
N ALA A 220 -22.37 10.49 -6.13
CA ALA A 220 -21.95 11.41 -5.08
C ALA A 220 -22.00 12.80 -5.70
N GLY A 221 -23.22 13.35 -5.74
CA GLY A 221 -23.40 14.76 -6.02
C GLY A 221 -22.45 15.56 -5.15
N ASN A 222 -21.89 16.62 -5.73
CA ASN A 222 -21.09 17.62 -5.03
C ASN A 222 -21.68 17.91 -3.65
N PHE A 223 -21.15 17.27 -2.60
CA PHE A 223 -21.28 17.77 -1.24
C PHE A 223 -20.29 18.92 -1.05
N ASN A 224 -20.31 19.86 -2.00
CA ASN A 224 -19.72 21.15 -1.81
C ASN A 224 -20.72 21.90 -0.92
N ARG A 225 -20.54 21.76 0.40
CA ARG A 225 -21.36 22.40 1.44
C ARG A 225 -21.39 23.94 1.32
N ASN A 226 -20.58 24.51 0.43
CA ASN A 226 -20.43 25.94 0.18
C ASN A 226 -20.95 26.38 -1.20
N GLN A 227 -21.68 25.54 -1.95
CA GLN A 227 -22.29 25.99 -3.20
C GLN A 227 -23.65 26.64 -2.89
N PRO A 228 -23.82 27.97 -3.10
CA PRO A 228 -25.11 28.59 -2.88
C PRO A 228 -26.15 27.92 -3.78
N PRO A 229 -27.41 27.79 -3.30
CA PRO A 229 -28.47 27.13 -4.08
C PRO A 229 -28.55 27.79 -5.46
N PRO A 230 -28.69 27.01 -6.55
CA PRO A 230 -28.84 27.59 -7.87
C PRO A 230 -30.03 28.56 -7.85
N PRO A 231 -29.90 29.74 -8.48
CA PRO A 231 -30.97 30.73 -8.45
C PRO A 231 -32.23 30.07 -9.02
N SER A 232 -33.33 30.15 -8.27
CA SER A 232 -34.62 29.61 -8.69
C SER A 232 -35.04 30.32 -9.97
N GLN A 233 -34.77 29.71 -11.13
CA GLN A 233 -35.35 30.15 -12.39
C GLN A 233 -36.84 29.85 -12.29
N ARG A 234 -37.60 30.88 -11.89
CA ARG A 234 -39.05 30.88 -12.00
C ARG A 234 -39.37 30.82 -13.48
N PHE A 235 -39.66 29.62 -13.98
CA PHE A 235 -40.23 29.43 -15.30
C PHE A 235 -41.62 30.09 -15.31
N PHE A 236 -41.68 31.32 -15.82
CA PHE A 236 -42.92 32.01 -16.09
C PHE A 236 -43.60 31.31 -17.27
N THR A 237 -44.46 30.34 -16.95
CA THR A 237 -45.26 29.62 -17.95
C THR A 237 -46.47 30.50 -18.31
N GLY A 238 -46.21 31.58 -19.04
CA GLY A 238 -47.24 32.43 -19.62
C GLY A 238 -47.42 32.11 -21.10
N LYS A 239 -48.52 31.46 -21.47
CA LYS A 239 -48.92 31.30 -22.89
C LYS A 239 -49.41 32.65 -23.40
N GLY A 240 -48.63 33.32 -24.24
CA GLY A 240 -49.09 34.49 -24.99
C GLY A 240 -50.02 34.07 -26.13
N GLN A 241 -51.29 34.45 -26.08
CA GLN A 241 -52.18 34.42 -27.25
C GLN A 241 -51.88 35.62 -28.15
N LYS A 242 -51.62 35.36 -29.44
CA LYS A 242 -51.64 36.41 -30.47
C LYS A 242 -53.09 36.71 -30.84
N LEU A 243 -53.51 37.96 -30.67
CA LEU A 243 -54.70 38.52 -31.31
C LEU A 243 -54.26 39.23 -32.59
N GLY A 244 -54.92 38.94 -33.71
CA GLY A 244 -54.81 39.73 -34.93
C GLY A 244 -54.65 38.89 -36.19
N SER A 245 -55.71 38.92 -37.00
CA SER A 245 -55.78 38.54 -38.42
C SER A 245 -54.96 39.46 -39.31
#